data_AF-A0A7C5HYV3-F1
#
_entry.id   AF-A0A7C5HYV3-F1
#
_cell.length_a   1.000
_cell.length_b   1.000
_cell.length_c   1.000
_cell.angle_alpha   90.00
_cell.angle_beta   90.00
_cell.angle_gamma   90.00
#
_symmetry.space_group_name_H-M   'P 1'
#
loop_
_entity.id
_entity.type
_entity.pdbx_description
1 polymer ?
#
loop_
_entity_poly.entity_id
_entity_poly.type
_entity_poly.pdbx_seq_one_letter_code
_entity_poly.pdbx_strand_id
1 'polypeptide(L)'
;MLETYKLAEEEKIRKEREGLFSRLKNLWPRKPVFQFALTLGMLVLGLVIGNVWTVIPQQETVNTALADEVQTMRQTLAASLIDQGSASERLQGINMSYTLVDPDDKLLDKLLSTLNSDPSVNVRLAAVEALYLFHDHPKVKKGLIDSLSRQSSPMVQAAHIDVMV
;
A
#
# COMPACT_ATOMS: atom_id res chain seq x y z
N MET A 1 52.95 15.80 15.18
CA MET A 1 51.85 15.95 16.18
C MET A 1 50.67 15.03 15.87
N LEU A 2 50.25 14.78 14.63
CA LEU A 2 49.12 13.86 14.36
C LEU A 2 49.51 12.37 14.33
N GLU A 3 50.73 12.05 13.88
CA GLU A 3 51.19 10.65 13.81
C GLU A 3 51.41 10.01 15.18
N THR A 4 51.83 10.79 16.18
CA THR A 4 52.02 10.32 17.55
C THR A 4 50.69 9.98 18.24
N TYR A 5 49.59 10.64 17.86
CA TYR A 5 48.26 10.31 18.39
C TYR A 5 47.69 9.05 17.73
N LYS A 6 47.88 8.87 16.41
CA LYS A 6 47.46 7.65 15.72
C LYS A 6 48.14 6.41 16.27
N LEU A 7 49.45 6.48 16.50
CA LEU A 7 50.21 5.36 17.07
C LEU A 7 49.75 5.02 18.50
N ALA A 8 49.44 6.03 19.32
CA ALA A 8 48.91 5.81 20.67
C ALA A 8 47.50 5.20 20.67
N GLU A 9 46.67 5.55 19.69
CA GLU A 9 45.32 5.03 19.52
C GLU A 9 45.32 3.58 19.02
N GLU A 10 46.21 3.26 18.07
CA GLU A 10 46.42 1.88 17.60
C GLU A 10 46.96 0.96 18.70
N GLU A 11 47.89 1.43 19.54
CA GLU A 11 48.36 0.65 20.70
C GLU A 11 47.26 0.41 21.73
N LYS A 12 46.43 1.42 21.99
CA LYS A 12 45.31 1.29 22.92
C LYS A 12 44.27 0.29 22.42
N ILE A 13 43.89 0.36 21.14
CA ILE A 13 42.97 -0.58 20.48
C ILE A 13 43.56 -1.99 20.49
N ARG A 14 44.87 -2.15 20.22
CA ARG A 14 45.54 -3.46 20.26
C ARG A 14 45.48 -4.06 21.67
N LYS A 15 45.78 -3.25 22.70
CA LYS A 15 45.78 -3.69 24.12
C LYS A 15 44.38 -4.01 24.64
N GLU A 16 43.37 -3.26 24.21
CA GLU A 16 41.96 -3.54 24.52
C GLU A 16 41.49 -4.83 23.83
N ARG A 17 41.83 -5.03 22.55
CA ARG A 17 41.53 -6.27 21.82
C ARG A 17 42.19 -7.48 22.47
N GLU A 18 43.48 -7.40 22.80
CA GLU A 18 44.20 -8.48 23.50
C GLU A 18 43.62 -8.76 24.90
N GLY A 19 43.18 -7.73 25.62
CA GLY A 19 42.48 -7.85 26.90
C GLY A 19 41.10 -8.51 26.79
N LEU A 20 40.36 -8.22 25.72
CA LEU A 20 39.08 -8.85 25.45
C LEU A 20 39.24 -10.32 25.03
N PHE A 21 40.19 -10.61 24.14
CA PHE A 21 40.47 -11.99 23.69
C PHE A 21 40.99 -12.88 24.82
N SER A 22 41.83 -12.36 25.71
CA SER A 22 42.33 -13.12 26.87
C SER A 22 41.22 -13.42 27.90
N ARG A 23 40.31 -12.47 28.13
CA ARG A 23 39.10 -12.71 28.95
C ARG A 23 38.19 -13.76 28.32
N LEU A 24 37.99 -13.69 27.00
CA LEU A 24 37.19 -14.68 26.26
C LEU A 24 37.81 -16.08 26.31
N LYS A 25 39.15 -16.18 26.24
CA LYS A 25 39.89 -17.44 26.34
C LYS A 25 39.82 -18.07 27.74
N ASN A 26 39.82 -17.25 28.80
CA ASN A 26 39.65 -17.74 30.18
C ASN A 26 38.21 -18.12 30.51
N LEU A 27 37.24 -17.55 29.79
CA LEU A 27 35.84 -17.97 29.82
C LEU A 27 35.59 -19.27 29.04
N TRP A 28 36.58 -19.81 28.32
CA TRP A 28 36.47 -21.07 27.60
C TRP A 28 36.66 -22.27 28.54
N PRO A 29 35.60 -23.03 28.84
CA PRO A 29 35.72 -24.15 29.77
C PRO A 29 36.52 -25.28 29.11
N ARG A 30 37.58 -25.74 29.80
CA ARG A 30 38.43 -26.87 29.38
C ARG A 30 37.71 -28.23 29.40
N LYS A 31 36.49 -28.31 29.96
CA LYS A 31 35.69 -29.54 30.03
C LYS A 31 34.70 -29.58 28.87
N PRO A 32 34.64 -30.67 28.08
CA PRO A 32 33.81 -30.76 26.88
C PRO A 32 32.32 -30.60 27.17
N VAL A 33 31.84 -31.04 28.35
CA VAL A 33 30.43 -30.92 28.76
C VAL A 33 29.94 -29.47 28.83
N PHE A 34 30.78 -28.54 29.29
CA PHE A 34 30.42 -27.12 29.37
C PHE A 34 30.46 -26.43 28.01
N GLN A 35 31.23 -26.95 27.05
CA GLN A 35 31.25 -26.43 25.68
C GLN A 35 29.91 -26.71 24.98
N PHE A 36 29.37 -27.92 25.15
CA PHE A 36 28.03 -28.27 24.64
C PHE A 36 26.92 -27.45 25.27
N ALA A 37 26.99 -27.18 26.59
CA ALA A 37 26.00 -26.33 27.26
C ALA A 37 26.04 -24.88 26.74
N LEU A 38 27.24 -24.34 26.48
CA LEU A 38 27.42 -22.99 25.95
C LEU A 38 26.89 -22.86 24.52
N THR A 39 27.18 -23.82 23.65
CA THR A 39 26.69 -23.80 22.25
C THR A 39 25.18 -23.95 22.19
N LEU A 40 24.61 -24.83 23.01
CA LEU A 40 23.16 -24.98 23.12
C LEU A 40 22.51 -23.72 23.68
N GLY A 41 23.13 -23.09 24.68
CA GLY A 41 22.69 -21.80 25.23
C GLY A 41 22.70 -20.68 24.19
N MET A 42 23.75 -20.57 23.38
CA MET A 42 23.83 -19.60 22.29
C MET A 42 22.79 -19.84 21.20
N LEU A 43 22.49 -21.10 20.88
CA LEU A 43 21.46 -21.45 19.90
C LEU A 43 20.07 -21.05 20.40
N VAL A 44 19.76 -21.32 21.67
CA VAL A 44 18.51 -20.89 22.31
C VAL A 44 18.41 -19.36 22.38
N LEU A 45 19.49 -18.69 22.78
CA LEU A 45 19.55 -17.22 22.77
C LEU A 45 19.35 -16.65 21.36
N GLY A 46 19.95 -17.26 20.34
CA GLY A 46 19.75 -16.88 18.95
C GLY A 46 18.30 -17.05 18.48
N LEU A 47 17.63 -18.14 18.87
CA LEU A 47 16.21 -18.35 18.59
C LEU A 47 15.31 -17.36 19.31
N VAL A 48 15.61 -17.02 20.57
CA VAL A 48 14.83 -16.04 21.34
C VAL A 48 15.01 -14.64 20.77
N ILE A 49 16.24 -14.21 20.53
CA ILE A 49 16.54 -12.90 19.92
C ILE A 49 15.97 -12.81 18.51
N GLY A 50 16.11 -13.88 17.72
CA GLY A 50 15.56 -13.97 16.37
C GLY A 50 14.05 -13.80 16.36
N ASN A 51 13.32 -14.53 17.21
CA ASN A 51 11.87 -14.41 17.32
C ASN A 51 11.42 -13.03 17.82
N VAL A 52 12.19 -12.38 18.70
CA VAL A 52 11.87 -11.02 19.19
C VAL A 52 12.13 -9.97 18.11
N TRP A 53 13.15 -10.14 17.27
CA TRP A 53 13.46 -9.19 16.18
C TRP A 53 12.62 -9.37 14.92
N THR A 54 12.05 -10.55 14.67
CA THR A 54 11.10 -10.77 13.56
C THR A 54 9.73 -10.09 13.76
N VAL A 55 9.47 -9.51 14.94
CA VAL A 55 8.22 -8.77 15.26
C VAL A 55 8.38 -7.25 15.07
N ILE A 56 9.39 -6.79 14.32
CA ILE A 56 9.44 -5.39 13.85
C ILE A 56 8.64 -5.33 12.53
N PRO A 57 7.44 -4.72 12.49
CA PRO A 57 6.56 -4.72 11.33
C PRO A 57 7.02 -3.71 10.28
N GLN A 58 8.26 -3.84 9.79
CA GLN A 58 8.84 -2.90 8.84
C GLN A 58 8.57 -3.27 7.37
N GLN A 59 8.19 -4.53 7.10
CA GLN A 59 7.88 -4.98 5.73
C GLN A 59 6.42 -4.74 5.32
N GLU A 60 5.46 -4.80 6.25
CA GLU A 60 4.06 -4.56 5.89
C GLU A 60 3.80 -3.09 5.54
N THR A 61 4.40 -2.15 6.26
CA THR A 61 4.19 -0.71 6.05
C THR A 61 4.72 -0.19 4.71
N VAL A 62 5.80 -0.77 4.17
CA VAL A 62 6.35 -0.39 2.87
C VAL A 62 5.49 -0.91 1.73
N ASN A 63 4.95 -2.12 1.87
CA ASN A 63 4.09 -2.73 0.86
C ASN A 63 2.72 -2.05 0.80
N THR A 64 2.16 -1.64 1.94
CA THR A 64 0.89 -0.90 1.99
C THR A 64 1.02 0.50 1.41
N ALA A 65 2.08 1.24 1.75
CA ALA A 65 2.28 2.60 1.22
C ALA A 65 2.47 2.61 -0.31
N LEU A 66 3.15 1.60 -0.87
CA LEU A 66 3.29 1.47 -2.32
C LEU A 66 1.97 1.08 -2.98
N ALA A 67 1.17 0.22 -2.35
CA ALA A 67 -0.16 -0.14 -2.85
C ALA A 67 -1.10 1.07 -2.90
N ASP A 68 -1.10 1.89 -1.85
CA ASP A 68 -1.90 3.11 -1.75
C ASP A 68 -1.50 4.15 -2.82
N GLU A 69 -0.20 4.31 -3.07
CA GLU A 69 0.31 5.19 -4.13
C GLU A 69 -0.15 4.72 -5.51
N VAL A 70 -0.05 3.41 -5.80
CA VAL A 70 -0.52 2.83 -7.07
C VAL A 70 -2.03 3.04 -7.25
N GLN A 71 -2.82 2.89 -6.18
CA GLN A 71 -4.27 3.16 -6.21
C GLN A 71 -4.55 4.64 -6.54
N THR A 72 -3.83 5.55 -5.89
CA THR A 72 -3.95 7.01 -6.11
C THR A 72 -3.59 7.40 -7.55
N MET A 73 -2.52 6.82 -8.09
CA MET A 73 -2.11 7.02 -9.49
C MET A 73 -3.19 6.52 -10.46
N ARG A 74 -3.73 5.30 -10.25
CA ARG A 74 -4.79 4.74 -11.10
C ARG A 74 -6.04 5.61 -11.09
N GLN A 75 -6.44 6.10 -9.94
CA GLN A 75 -7.59 6.99 -9.79
C GLN A 75 -7.40 8.32 -10.52
N THR A 76 -6.21 8.91 -10.41
CA THR A 76 -5.88 10.16 -11.10
C THR A 76 -5.93 9.98 -12.62
N LEU A 77 -5.38 8.87 -13.12
CA LEU A 77 -5.43 8.52 -14.54
C LEU A 77 -6.87 8.27 -15.01
N ALA A 78 -7.65 7.50 -14.25
CA ALA A 78 -9.05 7.24 -14.55
C ALA A 78 -9.85 8.54 -14.66
N ALA A 79 -9.71 9.43 -13.68
CA ALA A 79 -10.36 10.74 -13.69
C ALA A 79 -9.93 11.59 -14.90
N SER A 80 -8.64 11.57 -15.28
CA SER A 80 -8.15 12.30 -16.45
C SER A 80 -8.73 11.77 -17.75
N LEU A 81 -8.81 10.44 -17.90
CA LEU A 81 -9.39 9.79 -19.07
C LEU A 81 -10.88 10.13 -19.20
N ILE A 82 -11.62 10.16 -18.09
CA ILE A 82 -13.03 10.55 -18.05
C ILE A 82 -13.24 12.02 -18.44
N ASP A 83 -12.34 12.92 -18.03
CA ASP A 83 -12.54 14.37 -18.21
C ASP A 83 -12.15 14.86 -19.61
N GLN A 84 -11.06 14.33 -20.17
CA GLN A 84 -10.42 14.88 -21.38
C GLN A 84 -10.36 13.89 -22.55
N GLY A 85 -10.73 12.63 -22.33
CA GLY A 85 -10.65 11.59 -23.34
C GLY A 85 -11.73 11.69 -24.42
N SER A 86 -11.47 11.08 -25.56
CA SER A 86 -12.48 10.62 -26.52
C SER A 86 -13.48 9.67 -25.85
N ALA A 87 -14.61 9.38 -26.50
CA ALA A 87 -15.62 8.48 -25.92
C ALA A 87 -15.04 7.10 -25.53
N SER A 88 -14.08 6.58 -26.31
CA SER A 88 -13.39 5.33 -26.00
C SER A 88 -12.47 5.45 -24.78
N GLU A 89 -11.74 6.56 -24.66
CA GLU A 89 -10.87 6.82 -23.51
C GLU A 89 -11.68 7.08 -22.24
N ARG A 90 -12.81 7.80 -22.33
CA ARG A 90 -13.72 7.97 -21.20
C ARG A 90 -14.27 6.63 -20.71
N LEU A 91 -14.70 5.74 -21.62
CA LEU A 91 -15.08 4.37 -21.28
C LEU A 91 -13.93 3.61 -20.60
N GLN A 92 -12.69 3.77 -21.09
CA GLN A 92 -11.53 3.14 -20.47
C GLN A 92 -11.30 3.66 -19.04
N GLY A 93 -11.42 4.97 -18.82
CA GLY A 93 -11.33 5.58 -17.49
C GLY A 93 -12.41 5.07 -16.53
N ILE A 94 -13.65 4.91 -17.02
CA ILE A 94 -14.74 4.29 -16.24
C ILE A 94 -14.40 2.84 -15.90
N ASN A 95 -13.93 2.05 -16.87
CA ASN A 95 -13.56 0.65 -16.63
C ASN A 95 -12.43 0.50 -15.62
N MET A 96 -11.52 1.47 -15.51
CA MET A 96 -10.48 1.47 -14.48
C MET A 96 -11.06 1.64 -13.08
N SER A 97 -12.19 2.36 -12.93
CA SER A 97 -12.84 2.55 -11.64
C SER A 97 -13.34 1.23 -11.04
N TYR A 98 -13.65 0.22 -11.85
CA TYR A 98 -14.05 -1.12 -11.39
C TYR A 98 -12.98 -1.85 -10.56
N THR A 99 -11.72 -1.39 -10.62
CA THR A 99 -10.60 -2.00 -9.88
C THR A 99 -10.27 -1.27 -8.58
N LEU A 100 -10.96 -0.16 -8.28
CA LEU A 100 -10.72 0.65 -7.09
C LEU A 100 -11.58 0.13 -5.93
N VAL A 101 -10.98 0.06 -4.74
CA VAL A 101 -11.68 -0.38 -3.52
C VAL A 101 -12.43 0.79 -2.88
N ASP A 102 -11.80 1.96 -2.81
CA ASP A 102 -12.36 3.17 -2.23
C ASP A 102 -11.99 4.37 -3.12
N PRO A 103 -12.87 4.75 -4.07
CA PRO A 103 -12.62 5.88 -4.95
C PRO A 103 -12.82 7.20 -4.20
N ASP A 104 -11.98 8.20 -4.47
CA ASP A 104 -12.18 9.52 -3.90
C ASP A 104 -13.48 10.19 -4.38
N ASP A 105 -13.89 11.17 -3.58
CA ASP A 105 -15.04 12.01 -3.83
C ASP A 105 -15.00 12.70 -5.21
N LYS A 106 -13.79 12.99 -5.72
CA LYS A 106 -13.58 13.65 -7.01
C LYS A 106 -13.92 12.72 -8.18
N LEU A 107 -13.48 11.46 -8.13
CA LEU A 107 -13.81 10.45 -9.13
C LEU A 107 -15.31 10.16 -9.10
N LEU A 108 -15.90 10.07 -7.91
CA LEU A 108 -17.36 9.89 -7.77
C LEU A 108 -18.14 11.06 -8.39
N ASP A 109 -17.72 12.30 -8.14
CA ASP A 109 -18.34 13.49 -8.76
C ASP A 109 -18.20 13.45 -10.29
N LYS A 110 -17.07 12.97 -10.81
CA LYS A 110 -16.86 12.78 -12.25
C LYS A 110 -17.82 11.73 -12.81
N LEU A 111 -17.88 10.55 -12.23
CA LEU A 111 -18.81 9.48 -12.66
C LEU A 111 -20.27 9.96 -12.65
N LEU A 112 -20.70 10.68 -11.60
CA LEU A 112 -22.04 11.26 -11.51
C LEU A 112 -22.29 12.32 -12.60
N SER A 113 -21.30 13.18 -12.89
CA SER A 113 -21.41 14.16 -13.97
C SER A 113 -21.49 13.48 -15.34
N THR A 114 -20.71 12.40 -15.54
CA THR A 114 -20.69 11.58 -16.75
C THR A 114 -22.05 10.93 -16.97
N LEU A 115 -22.64 10.29 -15.95
CA LEU A 115 -23.99 9.75 -15.99
C LEU A 115 -25.02 10.79 -16.49
N ASN A 116 -24.94 12.02 -15.97
CA ASN A 116 -25.94 13.04 -16.27
C ASN A 116 -25.77 13.71 -17.64
N SER A 117 -24.53 13.86 -18.11
CA SER A 117 -24.23 14.81 -19.19
C SER A 117 -23.30 14.29 -20.29
N ASP A 118 -22.77 13.07 -20.20
CA ASP A 118 -21.92 12.56 -21.28
C ASP A 118 -22.72 12.46 -22.59
N PRO A 119 -22.18 12.97 -23.71
CA PRO A 119 -22.85 12.92 -25.00
C PRO A 119 -23.09 11.49 -25.50
N SER A 120 -22.28 10.52 -25.07
CA SER A 120 -22.40 9.12 -25.46
C SER A 120 -23.28 8.35 -24.48
N VAL A 121 -24.37 7.76 -25.00
CA VAL A 121 -25.24 6.84 -24.25
C VAL A 121 -24.44 5.68 -23.64
N ASN A 122 -23.46 5.13 -24.36
CA ASN A 122 -22.65 4.02 -23.89
C ASN A 122 -21.76 4.42 -22.71
N VAL A 123 -21.20 5.63 -22.73
CA VAL A 123 -20.39 6.15 -21.62
C VAL A 123 -21.28 6.38 -20.40
N ARG A 124 -22.49 6.91 -20.59
CA ARG A 124 -23.48 7.06 -19.50
C ARG A 124 -23.86 5.72 -18.89
N LEU A 125 -24.09 4.69 -19.71
CA LEU A 125 -24.42 3.35 -19.23
C LEU A 125 -23.28 2.75 -18.39
N ALA A 126 -22.05 2.83 -18.90
CA ALA A 126 -20.88 2.40 -18.14
C ALA A 126 -20.73 3.17 -16.82
N ALA A 127 -21.07 4.47 -16.79
CA ALA A 127 -21.06 5.25 -15.55
C ALA A 127 -22.10 4.77 -14.54
N VAL A 128 -23.30 4.33 -14.97
CA VAL A 128 -24.29 3.69 -14.08
C VAL A 128 -23.70 2.43 -13.46
N GLU A 129 -23.11 1.56 -14.28
CA GLU A 129 -22.51 0.29 -13.83
C GLU A 129 -21.36 0.53 -12.85
N ALA A 130 -20.53 1.55 -13.08
CA ALA A 130 -19.45 1.93 -12.17
C ALA A 130 -19.97 2.49 -10.84
N LEU A 131 -20.98 3.35 -10.88
CA LEU A 131 -21.59 3.88 -9.66
C LEU A 131 -22.27 2.79 -8.84
N TYR A 132 -22.79 1.73 -9.46
CA TYR A 132 -23.37 0.60 -8.74
C TYR A 132 -22.36 -0.07 -7.81
N LEU A 133 -21.08 -0.22 -8.21
CA LEU A 133 -20.06 -0.81 -7.34
C LEU A 133 -19.83 -0.03 -6.04
N PHE A 134 -20.22 1.25 -6.02
CA PHE A 134 -20.05 2.15 -4.89
C PHE A 134 -21.41 2.60 -4.31
N HIS A 135 -22.48 1.81 -4.51
CA HIS A 135 -23.85 2.17 -4.10
C HIS A 135 -24.01 2.45 -2.59
N ASP A 136 -23.14 1.86 -1.76
CA ASP A 136 -23.12 2.07 -0.32
C ASP A 136 -22.54 3.43 0.09
N HIS A 137 -21.78 4.07 -0.80
CA HIS A 137 -21.21 5.38 -0.53
C HIS A 137 -22.34 6.44 -0.49
N PRO A 138 -22.49 7.22 0.60
CA PRO A 138 -23.63 8.14 0.78
C PRO A 138 -23.77 9.16 -0.36
N LYS A 139 -22.64 9.63 -0.90
CA LYS A 139 -22.63 10.54 -2.05
C LYS A 139 -23.22 9.88 -3.31
N VAL A 140 -22.87 8.63 -3.57
CA VAL A 140 -23.35 7.89 -4.74
C VAL A 140 -24.83 7.64 -4.62
N LYS A 141 -25.29 7.15 -3.46
CA LYS A 141 -26.73 6.93 -3.19
C LYS A 141 -27.55 8.19 -3.45
N LYS A 142 -27.13 9.34 -2.90
CA LYS A 142 -27.80 10.62 -3.15
C LYS A 142 -27.72 11.03 -4.62
N GLY A 143 -26.54 10.91 -5.23
CA GLY A 143 -26.30 11.28 -6.62
C GLY A 143 -27.15 10.48 -7.61
N LEU A 144 -27.30 9.17 -7.41
CA LEU A 144 -28.16 8.31 -8.23
C LEU A 144 -29.63 8.74 -8.13
N ILE A 145 -30.14 8.96 -6.91
CA ILE A 145 -31.51 9.46 -6.69
C ILE A 145 -31.73 10.80 -7.42
N ASP A 146 -30.82 11.77 -7.26
CA ASP A 146 -30.91 13.10 -7.87
C ASP A 146 -30.78 13.06 -9.41
N SER A 147 -30.16 12.02 -9.95
CA SER A 147 -29.91 11.83 -11.38
C SER A 147 -31.04 11.07 -12.08
N LEU A 148 -31.92 10.37 -11.35
CA LEU A 148 -32.95 9.51 -11.94
C LEU A 148 -33.92 10.29 -12.84
N SER A 149 -34.37 11.47 -12.40
CA SER A 149 -35.28 12.31 -13.16
C SER A 149 -34.62 13.06 -14.33
N ARG A 150 -33.29 12.98 -14.46
CA ARG A 150 -32.51 13.70 -15.48
C ARG A 150 -32.19 12.83 -16.71
N GLN A 151 -32.48 11.53 -16.66
CA GLN A 151 -32.09 10.61 -17.72
C GLN A 151 -32.95 10.81 -18.96
N SER A 152 -32.30 11.21 -20.06
CA SER A 152 -32.94 11.44 -21.35
C SER A 152 -33.00 10.20 -22.26
N SER A 153 -32.17 9.18 -21.97
CA SER A 153 -32.14 7.93 -22.72
C SER A 153 -32.95 6.86 -22.01
N PRO A 154 -33.95 6.22 -22.67
CA PRO A 154 -34.70 5.10 -22.08
C PRO A 154 -33.81 3.94 -21.64
N MET A 155 -32.72 3.68 -22.36
CA MET A 155 -31.77 2.62 -22.01
C MET A 155 -31.01 2.94 -20.72
N VAL A 156 -30.52 4.18 -20.59
CA VAL A 156 -29.81 4.62 -19.37
C VAL A 156 -30.79 4.67 -18.19
N GLN A 157 -32.02 5.10 -18.42
CA GLN A 157 -33.05 5.15 -17.38
C GLN A 157 -33.39 3.74 -16.86
N ALA A 158 -33.53 2.75 -17.75
CA ALA A 158 -33.77 1.37 -17.34
C ALA A 158 -32.62 0.82 -16.50
N ALA A 159 -31.37 0.92 -17.00
CA ALA A 159 -30.20 0.47 -16.26
C ALA A 159 -30.04 1.19 -14.90
N HIS A 160 -30.37 2.48 -14.85
CA HIS A 160 -30.31 3.25 -13.62
C HIS A 160 -31.37 2.80 -12.59
N ILE A 161 -32.57 2.41 -13.04
CA ILE A 161 -33.58 1.82 -12.16
C ILE A 161 -33.10 0.45 -11.65
N ASP A 162 -32.54 -0.38 -12.53
CA ASP A 162 -32.09 -1.73 -12.18
C ASP A 162 -31.04 -1.73 -11.07
N VAL A 163 -30.17 -0.71 -11.01
CA VAL A 163 -29.14 -0.59 -9.94
C VAL A 163 -29.67 0.02 -8.63
N MET A 164 -30.91 0.51 -8.60
CA MET A 164 -31.53 1.13 -7.41
C MET A 164 -32.50 0.20 -6.66
N VAL A 165 -32.89 -0.92 -7.27
CA VAL A 165 -33.79 -1.93 -6.67
C VAL A 165 -33.01 -2.85 -5.74
#